data_AF-A0A1Y0FYG8-F1
#
_entry.id   AF-A0A1Y0FYG8-F1
#
_cell.length_a   1.000
_cell.length_b   1.000
_cell.length_c   1.000
_cell.angle_alpha   90.00
_cell.angle_beta   90.00
_cell.angle_gamma   90.00
#
_symmetry.space_group_name_H-M   'P 1'
#
loop_
_entity.id
_entity.type
_entity.pdbx_description
1 polymer ?
#
loop_
_entity_poly.entity_id
_entity_poly.type
_entity_poly.pdbx_seq_one_letter_code
_entity_poly.pdbx_strand_id
1 'polypeptide(L)'
;MSFPLLRKNFSSNAFRTLSAIFVSLAVALLLSACASDPVLPKSDPKLMGTKAGSFDHVLMMPGSGIPAFSNVFIEDPAVSFNKHWLLDFRGDYTDRDLERITSTYGEMLKKALREGMAEQTNVTVVDSAVEADVIYRPLLRELNIYAPDLSMPGRTKKYVYEVGNATFDLTLIQASNDKVIAQFIDHRETSANIGNRLERTDRVTNARYFRMLMERWTRNLTNYLVDTGTLTAK
;
A
#
# COMPACT_ATOMS: atom_id res chain seq x y z
N MET A 1 91.11 -26.14 6.72
CA MET A 1 89.96 -26.49 7.58
C MET A 1 88.98 -25.33 7.54
N SER A 2 87.77 -25.52 7.01
CA SER A 2 86.59 -24.67 7.26
C SER A 2 85.36 -25.28 6.56
N PHE A 3 84.31 -25.51 7.35
CA PHE A 3 83.01 -26.04 6.93
C PHE A 3 82.20 -25.00 6.14
N PRO A 4 81.39 -25.38 5.14
CA PRO A 4 80.34 -24.52 4.62
C PRO A 4 79.02 -24.72 5.38
N LEU A 5 78.45 -23.61 5.86
CA LEU A 5 77.10 -23.53 6.45
C LEU A 5 76.05 -23.49 5.34
N LEU A 6 75.04 -24.35 5.47
CA LEU A 6 73.83 -24.36 4.64
C LEU A 6 72.98 -23.11 4.93
N ARG A 7 72.75 -22.25 3.93
CA ARG A 7 71.75 -21.17 3.97
C ARG A 7 70.56 -21.60 3.11
N LYS A 8 69.42 -21.92 3.74
CA LYS A 8 68.15 -22.14 3.03
C LYS A 8 67.55 -20.79 2.65
N ASN A 9 67.44 -20.53 1.35
CA ASN A 9 66.68 -19.39 0.81
C ASN A 9 65.19 -19.73 0.83
N PHE A 10 64.40 -19.04 1.67
CA PHE A 10 62.94 -19.06 1.59
C PHE A 10 62.49 -18.14 0.46
N SER A 11 61.80 -18.70 -0.53
CA SER A 11 61.28 -18.01 -1.71
C SER A 11 60.10 -17.10 -1.36
N SER A 12 60.20 -15.82 -1.72
CA SER A 12 59.24 -14.74 -1.46
C SER A 12 57.93 -14.82 -2.27
N ASN A 13 57.72 -15.87 -3.07
CA ASN A 13 56.60 -15.95 -4.00
C ASN A 13 55.33 -16.58 -3.39
N ALA A 14 55.44 -17.29 -2.28
CA ALA A 14 54.27 -17.89 -1.61
C ALA A 14 53.40 -16.84 -0.88
N PHE A 15 53.98 -15.71 -0.47
CA PHE A 15 53.26 -14.69 0.31
C PHE A 15 52.39 -13.76 -0.55
N ARG A 16 52.70 -13.61 -1.84
CA ARG A 16 51.96 -12.72 -2.76
C ARG A 16 50.67 -13.33 -3.29
N THR A 17 50.61 -14.65 -3.47
CA THR A 17 49.42 -15.35 -3.98
C THR A 17 48.36 -15.59 -2.92
N LEU A 18 48.75 -15.80 -1.65
CA LEU A 18 47.82 -15.93 -0.52
C LEU A 18 47.10 -14.61 -0.19
N SER A 19 47.75 -13.47 -0.39
CA SER A 19 47.18 -12.15 -0.12
C SER A 19 46.10 -11.75 -1.15
N ALA A 20 46.26 -12.13 -2.42
CA ALA A 20 45.29 -11.84 -3.47
C ALA A 20 43.96 -12.63 -3.31
N ILE A 21 44.03 -13.88 -2.84
CA ILE A 21 42.84 -14.73 -2.64
C ILE A 21 42.01 -14.23 -1.44
N PHE A 22 42.67 -13.79 -0.35
CA PHE A 22 42.00 -13.25 0.83
C PHE A 22 41.27 -11.92 0.56
N VAL A 23 41.84 -11.06 -0.30
CA VAL A 23 41.21 -9.79 -0.69
C VAL A 23 39.99 -10.02 -1.59
N SER A 24 39.99 -11.07 -2.41
CA SER A 24 38.87 -11.39 -3.31
C SER A 24 37.65 -11.93 -2.55
N LEU A 25 37.88 -12.72 -1.50
CA LEU A 25 36.81 -13.27 -0.65
C LEU A 25 36.19 -12.20 0.27
N ALA A 26 36.97 -11.21 0.70
CA ALA A 26 36.48 -10.09 1.51
C ALA A 26 35.57 -9.13 0.71
N VAL A 27 35.79 -8.96 -0.60
CA VAL A 27 34.94 -8.11 -1.46
C VAL A 27 33.60 -8.79 -1.77
N ALA A 28 33.56 -10.12 -1.88
CA ALA A 28 32.31 -10.86 -2.11
C ALA A 28 31.38 -10.85 -0.87
N LEU A 29 31.93 -10.82 0.35
CA LEU A 29 31.16 -10.77 1.60
C LEU A 29 30.57 -9.38 1.93
N LEU A 30 31.08 -8.30 1.31
CA LEU A 30 30.58 -6.94 1.54
C LEU A 30 29.39 -6.54 0.63
N LEU A 31 29.06 -7.35 -0.38
CA LEU A 31 27.92 -7.10 -1.28
C LEU A 31 26.60 -7.73 -0.82
N SER A 32 26.59 -8.51 0.28
CA SER A 32 25.36 -8.92 0.97
C SER A 32 24.84 -7.86 1.95
N ALA A 33 25.15 -6.58 1.71
CA ALA A 33 24.49 -5.48 2.37
C ALA A 33 23.00 -5.52 2.01
N CYS A 34 22.22 -6.01 2.97
CA CYS A 34 20.77 -6.18 2.97
C CYS A 34 20.04 -5.23 2.02
N ALA A 35 19.62 -5.74 0.87
CA ALA A 35 18.40 -5.24 0.24
C ALA A 35 17.26 -5.62 1.19
N SER A 36 17.02 -4.78 2.20
CA SER A 36 15.80 -4.87 3.00
C SER A 36 14.67 -4.45 2.08
N ASP A 37 13.92 -5.42 1.56
CA ASP A 37 12.64 -5.14 0.91
C ASP A 37 11.83 -4.21 1.81
N PRO A 38 11.19 -3.16 1.26
CA PRO A 38 10.33 -2.31 2.05
C PRO A 38 9.32 -3.19 2.79
N VAL A 39 9.36 -3.14 4.12
CA VAL A 39 8.53 -3.98 4.97
C VAL A 39 7.08 -3.63 4.68
N LEU A 40 6.35 -4.55 4.05
CA LEU A 40 4.91 -4.41 3.82
C LEU A 40 4.23 -4.20 5.19
N PRO A 41 3.50 -3.08 5.39
CA PRO A 41 2.89 -2.78 6.68
C PRO A 41 1.72 -3.75 6.93
N LYS A 42 1.97 -4.79 7.73
CA LYS A 42 0.95 -5.76 8.16
C LYS A 42 0.17 -5.22 9.35
N SER A 43 -1.15 -5.35 9.32
CA SER A 43 -2.01 -5.03 10.46
C SER A 43 -1.91 -6.06 11.60
N ASP A 44 -1.55 -7.31 11.29
CA ASP A 44 -1.16 -8.32 12.27
C ASP A 44 0.09 -9.07 11.77
N PRO A 45 1.14 -9.25 12.61
CA PRO A 45 2.38 -9.95 12.22
C PRO A 45 2.17 -11.38 11.70
N LYS A 46 1.08 -12.04 12.10
CA LYS A 46 0.74 -13.42 11.75
C LYS A 46 0.13 -13.54 10.36
N LEU A 47 -0.25 -12.43 9.71
CA LEU A 47 -0.77 -12.47 8.35
C LEU A 47 0.31 -12.91 7.35
N MET A 48 -0.08 -13.81 6.46
CA MET A 48 0.78 -14.35 5.40
C MET A 48 0.20 -14.02 4.02
N GLY A 49 1.08 -13.80 3.04
CA GLY A 49 0.66 -13.54 1.67
C GLY A 49 -0.10 -14.73 1.07
N THR A 50 -1.15 -14.42 0.32
CA THR A 50 -1.94 -15.39 -0.46
C THR A 50 -2.07 -14.94 -1.91
N LYS A 51 -2.88 -15.64 -2.72
CA LYS A 51 -3.21 -15.22 -4.08
C LYS A 51 -3.85 -13.83 -4.03
N ALA A 52 -3.20 -12.85 -4.65
CA ALA A 52 -3.58 -11.45 -4.54
C ALA A 52 -4.75 -11.02 -5.46
N GLY A 53 -5.03 -11.79 -6.52
CA GLY A 53 -6.08 -11.44 -7.49
C GLY A 53 -5.76 -10.11 -8.19
N SER A 54 -6.65 -9.13 -8.04
CA SER A 54 -6.48 -7.78 -8.63
C SER A 54 -5.74 -6.78 -7.73
N PHE A 55 -5.34 -7.18 -6.53
CA PHE A 55 -4.58 -6.37 -5.57
C PHE A 55 -3.08 -6.62 -5.69
N ASP A 56 -2.24 -5.68 -5.25
CA ASP A 56 -0.80 -5.91 -5.11
C ASP A 56 -0.52 -6.98 -4.04
N HIS A 57 -1.21 -6.91 -2.90
CA HIS A 57 -1.10 -7.88 -1.84
C HIS A 57 -2.46 -8.20 -1.21
N VAL A 58 -2.69 -9.49 -0.97
CA VAL A 58 -3.71 -9.96 -0.04
C VAL A 58 -3.01 -10.80 1.00
N LEU A 59 -3.24 -10.47 2.26
CA LEU A 59 -2.66 -11.14 3.41
C LEU A 59 -3.80 -11.78 4.22
N MET A 60 -3.61 -13.00 4.70
CA MET A 60 -4.61 -13.75 5.46
C MET A 60 -3.98 -14.51 6.61
N MET A 61 -4.80 -14.84 7.61
CA MET A 61 -4.40 -15.78 8.65
C MET A 61 -4.10 -17.17 8.05
N PRO A 62 -2.99 -17.82 8.45
CA PRO A 62 -2.61 -19.11 7.88
C PRO A 62 -3.63 -20.21 8.18
N GLY A 63 -3.90 -21.06 7.18
CA GLY A 63 -4.78 -22.22 7.32
C GLY A 63 -6.28 -21.90 7.37
N SER A 64 -6.67 -20.62 7.24
CA SER A 64 -8.07 -20.19 7.24
C SER A 64 -8.30 -19.15 6.14
N GLY A 65 -9.24 -19.41 5.23
CA GLY A 65 -9.77 -18.38 4.35
C GLY A 65 -10.62 -17.36 5.12
N ILE A 66 -11.13 -16.35 4.42
CA ILE A 66 -12.09 -15.41 5.00
C ILE A 66 -13.43 -16.17 5.17
N PRO A 67 -13.95 -16.32 6.41
CA PRO A 67 -15.24 -16.98 6.63
C PRO A 67 -16.35 -16.20 5.96
N ALA A 68 -17.40 -16.90 5.50
CA ALA A 68 -18.58 -16.23 4.97
C ALA A 68 -19.26 -15.37 6.05
N PHE A 69 -19.83 -14.24 5.63
CA PHE A 69 -20.53 -13.31 6.51
C PHE A 69 -21.72 -12.67 5.80
N SER A 70 -22.70 -12.24 6.58
CA SER A 70 -23.94 -11.63 6.11
C SER A 70 -24.00 -10.15 6.42
N ASN A 71 -23.38 -9.72 7.53
CA ASN A 71 -23.40 -8.33 7.98
C ASN A 71 -21.99 -7.75 8.04
N VAL A 72 -21.79 -6.59 7.43
CA VAL A 72 -20.53 -5.85 7.47
C VAL A 72 -20.73 -4.46 8.05
N PHE A 73 -19.90 -4.10 9.02
CA PHE A 73 -19.77 -2.72 9.49
C PHE A 73 -18.51 -2.10 8.87
N ILE A 74 -18.61 -0.86 8.38
CA ILE A 74 -17.49 -0.13 7.78
C ILE A 74 -17.17 1.06 8.69
N GLU A 75 -16.00 1.01 9.33
CA GLU A 75 -15.47 2.11 10.13
C GLU A 75 -15.22 3.36 9.27
N ASP A 76 -15.11 4.52 9.93
CA ASP A 76 -14.67 5.75 9.25
C ASP A 76 -13.25 5.57 8.71
N PRO A 77 -13.01 5.78 7.40
CA PRO A 77 -11.69 5.59 6.85
C PRO A 77 -10.68 6.60 7.38
N ALA A 78 -9.56 6.09 7.87
CA ALA A 78 -8.40 6.91 8.14
C ALA A 78 -7.75 7.33 6.80
N VAL A 79 -7.17 8.53 6.75
CA VAL A 79 -6.43 9.02 5.58
C VAL A 79 -5.07 9.49 6.04
N SER A 80 -4.01 9.03 5.36
CA SER A 80 -2.66 9.54 5.57
C SER A 80 -2.08 10.07 4.26
N PHE A 81 -1.45 11.23 4.34
CA PHE A 81 -0.80 11.86 3.19
C PHE A 81 0.54 11.21 2.92
N ASN A 82 0.94 11.22 1.65
CA ASN A 82 2.31 10.89 1.30
C ASN A 82 3.27 11.88 1.99
N LYS A 83 4.34 11.36 2.60
CA LYS A 83 5.32 12.18 3.34
C LYS A 83 5.99 13.22 2.44
N HIS A 84 6.33 12.88 1.21
CA HIS A 84 6.93 13.80 0.25
C HIS A 84 5.93 14.87 -0.20
N TRP A 85 4.66 14.50 -0.39
CA TRP A 85 3.61 15.49 -0.66
C TRP A 85 3.51 16.56 0.44
N LEU A 86 3.54 16.16 1.71
CA LEU A 86 3.55 17.10 2.83
C LEU A 86 4.80 18.00 2.84
N LEU A 87 5.94 17.50 2.39
CA LEU A 87 7.17 18.28 2.29
C LEU A 87 7.12 19.26 1.12
N ASP A 88 6.62 18.82 -0.04
CA ASP A 88 6.57 19.60 -1.28
C ASP A 88 5.60 20.77 -1.17
N PHE A 89 4.47 20.58 -0.49
CA PHE A 89 3.45 21.62 -0.27
C PHE A 89 3.57 22.30 1.10
N ARG A 90 4.72 22.14 1.77
CA ARG A 90 4.93 22.74 3.09
C ARG A 90 4.87 24.26 3.01
N GLY A 91 3.94 24.84 3.77
CA GLY A 91 3.68 26.29 3.75
C GLY A 91 2.59 26.72 2.77
N ASP A 92 2.14 25.82 1.88
CA ASP A 92 1.04 26.07 0.95
C ASP A 92 -0.32 25.58 1.51
N TYR A 93 -0.31 24.55 2.36
CA TYR A 93 -1.51 24.05 3.03
C TYR A 93 -1.70 24.66 4.42
N THR A 94 -2.95 24.68 4.86
CA THR A 94 -3.35 24.94 6.25
C THR A 94 -3.84 23.65 6.92
N ASP A 95 -3.93 23.60 8.24
CA ASP A 95 -4.53 22.46 8.95
C ASP A 95 -5.98 22.21 8.50
N ARG A 96 -6.72 23.28 8.17
CA ARG A 96 -8.07 23.20 7.61
C ARG A 96 -8.08 22.52 6.24
N ASP A 97 -7.06 22.74 5.40
CA ASP A 97 -6.96 22.04 4.11
C ASP A 97 -6.72 20.55 4.31
N LEU A 98 -5.84 20.18 5.24
CA LEU A 98 -5.55 18.78 5.57
C LEU A 98 -6.79 18.08 6.12
N GLU A 99 -7.49 18.69 7.08
CA GLU A 99 -8.73 18.16 7.66
C GLU A 99 -9.80 17.97 6.58
N ARG A 100 -10.01 19.00 5.75
CA ARG A 100 -10.96 18.95 4.65
C ARG A 100 -10.65 17.85 3.65
N ILE A 101 -9.39 17.70 3.24
CA ILE A 101 -8.98 16.65 2.30
C ILE A 101 -9.16 15.28 2.96
N THR A 102 -8.72 15.10 4.20
CA THR A 102 -8.91 13.86 4.99
C THR A 102 -10.39 13.46 5.02
N SER A 103 -11.27 14.37 5.44
CA SER A 103 -12.70 14.11 5.51
C SER A 103 -13.30 13.82 4.12
N THR A 104 -12.99 14.65 3.10
CA THR A 104 -13.57 14.48 1.76
C THR A 104 -13.22 13.10 1.18
N TYR A 105 -11.95 12.71 1.24
CA TYR A 105 -11.49 11.46 0.61
C TYR A 105 -11.82 10.23 1.46
N GLY A 106 -11.86 10.38 2.78
CA GLY A 106 -12.36 9.35 3.69
C GLY A 106 -13.83 9.04 3.41
N GLU A 107 -14.70 10.06 3.35
CA GLU A 107 -16.12 9.88 3.03
C GLU A 107 -16.34 9.26 1.65
N MET A 108 -15.54 9.64 0.66
CA MET A 108 -15.60 9.03 -0.68
C MET A 108 -15.26 7.55 -0.65
N LEU A 109 -14.21 7.15 0.08
CA LEU A 109 -13.83 5.74 0.21
C LEU A 109 -14.92 4.95 0.97
N LYS A 110 -15.43 5.52 2.06
CA LYS A 110 -16.52 4.91 2.85
C LYS A 110 -17.74 4.67 1.98
N LYS A 111 -18.18 5.70 1.25
CA LYS A 111 -19.31 5.63 0.33
C LYS A 111 -19.08 4.55 -0.74
N ALA A 112 -17.92 4.55 -1.39
CA ALA A 112 -17.59 3.55 -2.41
C ALA A 112 -17.65 2.12 -1.86
N LEU A 113 -17.14 1.87 -0.64
CA LEU A 113 -17.23 0.57 0.02
C LEU A 113 -18.68 0.20 0.33
N ARG A 114 -19.45 1.11 0.95
CA ARG A 114 -20.86 0.85 1.31
C ARG A 114 -21.71 0.53 0.09
N GLU A 115 -21.62 1.34 -0.96
CA GLU A 115 -22.36 1.14 -2.20
C GLU A 115 -21.96 -0.15 -2.90
N GLY A 116 -20.65 -0.38 -3.10
CA GLY A 116 -20.19 -1.58 -3.79
C GLY A 116 -20.56 -2.87 -3.06
N MET A 117 -20.48 -2.91 -1.71
CA MET A 117 -20.92 -4.07 -0.94
C MET A 117 -22.43 -4.31 -1.08
N ALA A 118 -23.26 -3.27 -0.95
CA ALA A 118 -24.72 -3.38 -0.99
C ALA A 118 -25.29 -3.68 -2.40
N GLU A 119 -24.60 -3.22 -3.44
CA GLU A 119 -25.03 -3.35 -4.83
C GLU A 119 -24.53 -4.65 -5.49
N GLN A 120 -23.31 -5.09 -5.15
CA GLN A 120 -22.64 -6.20 -5.87
C GLN A 120 -22.67 -7.53 -5.12
N THR A 121 -23.07 -7.52 -3.84
CA THR A 121 -23.10 -8.73 -3.00
C THR A 121 -24.42 -8.83 -2.23
N ASN A 122 -24.69 -10.00 -1.65
CA ASN A 122 -25.85 -10.22 -0.77
C ASN A 122 -25.61 -9.81 0.70
N VAL A 123 -24.52 -9.10 0.99
CA VAL A 123 -24.18 -8.63 2.34
C VAL A 123 -25.02 -7.39 2.70
N THR A 124 -25.45 -7.33 3.95
CA THR A 124 -26.06 -6.14 4.54
C THR A 124 -24.97 -5.28 5.17
N VAL A 125 -24.89 -4.02 4.73
CA VAL A 125 -24.02 -3.02 5.36
C VAL A 125 -24.77 -2.43 6.56
N VAL A 126 -24.31 -2.74 7.77
CA VAL A 126 -24.94 -2.30 9.02
C VAL A 126 -24.31 -1.00 9.52
N ASP A 127 -25.03 -0.30 10.42
CA ASP A 127 -24.60 0.99 10.97
C ASP A 127 -23.94 0.87 12.36
N SER A 128 -23.90 -0.34 12.93
CA SER A 128 -23.29 -0.63 14.22
C SER A 128 -22.36 -1.84 14.14
N ALA A 129 -21.18 -1.74 14.74
CA ALA A 129 -20.23 -2.84 14.85
C ALA A 129 -20.79 -4.05 15.61
N VAL A 130 -21.76 -3.84 16.51
CA VAL A 130 -22.38 -4.91 17.31
C VAL A 130 -23.24 -5.85 16.46
N GLU A 131 -23.75 -5.38 15.32
CA GLU A 131 -24.61 -6.14 14.41
C GLU A 131 -23.81 -6.85 13.30
N ALA A 132 -22.50 -6.57 13.22
CA ALA A 132 -21.64 -7.05 12.16
C ALA A 132 -21.04 -8.42 12.49
N ASP A 133 -20.83 -9.22 11.45
CA ASP A 133 -19.98 -10.41 11.52
C ASP A 133 -18.51 -10.04 11.28
N VAL A 134 -18.30 -9.07 10.38
CA VAL A 134 -16.99 -8.56 9.97
C VAL A 134 -16.98 -7.03 10.01
N ILE A 135 -15.92 -6.47 10.58
CA ILE A 135 -15.63 -5.05 10.58
C ILE A 135 -14.58 -4.76 9.51
N TYR A 136 -14.87 -3.81 8.65
CA TYR A 136 -13.94 -3.24 7.69
C TYR A 136 -13.30 -2.01 8.30
N ARG A 137 -11.97 -2.04 8.45
CA ARG A 137 -11.14 -0.90 8.86
C ARG A 137 -10.34 -0.39 7.66
N PRO A 138 -10.91 0.55 6.88
CA PRO A 138 -10.25 1.12 5.72
C PRO A 138 -9.26 2.22 6.11
N LEU A 139 -8.16 2.27 5.37
CA LEU A 139 -7.12 3.27 5.46
C LEU A 139 -6.67 3.65 4.04
N LEU A 140 -6.83 4.92 3.70
CA LEU A 140 -6.27 5.50 2.47
C LEU A 140 -4.87 6.02 2.77
N ARG A 141 -3.85 5.21 2.48
CA ARG A 141 -2.46 5.56 2.76
C ARG A 141 -1.82 6.32 1.62
N GLU A 142 -0.82 7.11 1.98
CA GLU A 142 0.08 7.78 1.04
C GLU A 142 -0.67 8.59 -0.02
N LEU A 143 -1.78 9.22 0.37
CA LEU A 143 -2.56 10.07 -0.52
C LEU A 143 -1.67 11.19 -1.07
N ASN A 144 -1.55 11.22 -2.39
CA ASN A 144 -0.73 12.16 -3.13
C ASN A 144 -1.57 12.80 -4.23
N ILE A 145 -1.85 14.10 -4.11
CA ILE A 145 -2.65 14.85 -5.08
C ILE A 145 -1.68 15.79 -5.82
N TYR A 146 -1.45 15.57 -7.12
CA TYR A 146 -0.38 16.24 -7.86
C TYR A 146 -0.60 17.74 -8.06
N ALA A 147 -1.85 18.18 -8.14
CA ALA A 147 -2.25 19.58 -8.18
C ALA A 147 -3.43 19.80 -7.23
N PRO A 148 -3.15 19.95 -5.92
CA PRO A 148 -4.19 20.16 -4.92
C PRO A 148 -4.70 21.60 -4.97
N ASP A 149 -5.96 21.78 -4.60
CA ASP A 149 -6.55 23.09 -4.36
C ASP A 149 -6.39 23.43 -2.87
N LEU A 150 -5.44 24.32 -2.57
CA LEU A 150 -4.99 24.69 -1.22
C LEU A 150 -5.21 26.19 -0.95
N SER A 151 -5.28 26.57 0.32
CA SER A 151 -5.63 27.94 0.73
C SER A 151 -4.58 28.99 0.36
N MET A 152 -3.29 28.62 0.28
CA MET A 152 -2.25 29.56 -0.16
C MET A 152 -2.08 29.47 -1.68
N PRO A 153 -2.09 30.61 -2.39
CA PRO A 153 -2.04 30.62 -3.85
C PRO A 153 -0.65 30.25 -4.39
N GLY A 154 -0.43 28.97 -4.66
CA GLY A 154 0.61 28.48 -5.56
C GLY A 154 0.06 28.25 -6.96
N ARG A 155 0.49 29.04 -7.96
CA ARG A 155 0.08 28.83 -9.36
C ARG A 155 0.83 27.66 -9.97
N THR A 156 0.26 26.46 -9.88
CA THR A 156 0.59 25.43 -10.87
C THR A 156 -0.68 24.79 -11.41
N LYS A 157 -1.24 25.41 -12.45
CA LYS A 157 -2.17 24.72 -13.34
C LYS A 157 -1.37 23.63 -14.04
N LYS A 158 -1.41 22.41 -13.51
CA LYS A 158 -0.83 21.27 -14.20
C LYS A 158 -1.92 20.69 -15.10
N TYR A 159 -1.54 20.40 -16.33
CA TYR A 159 -2.26 19.46 -17.16
C TYR A 159 -1.60 18.12 -16.90
N VAL A 160 -2.36 17.15 -16.41
CA VAL A 160 -1.81 15.87 -15.95
C VAL A 160 -2.58 14.71 -16.59
N TYR A 161 -1.85 13.63 -16.90
CA TYR A 161 -2.45 12.35 -17.30
C TYR A 161 -3.04 11.59 -16.11
N GLU A 162 -2.73 12.03 -14.89
CA GLU A 162 -3.11 11.39 -13.63
C GLU A 162 -3.22 12.49 -12.58
N VAL A 163 -4.30 12.53 -11.79
CA VAL A 163 -4.48 13.58 -10.78
C VAL A 163 -3.71 13.32 -9.49
N GLY A 164 -3.27 12.08 -9.30
CA GLY A 164 -2.59 11.65 -8.10
C GLY A 164 -2.51 10.14 -7.98
N ASN A 165 -2.07 9.69 -6.81
CA ASN A 165 -2.03 8.29 -6.44
C ASN A 165 -2.34 8.11 -4.94
N ALA A 166 -2.68 6.89 -4.57
CA ALA A 166 -2.86 6.49 -3.18
C ALA A 166 -2.76 4.97 -3.05
N THR A 167 -2.68 4.51 -1.81
CA THR A 167 -2.68 3.11 -1.44
C THR A 167 -3.96 2.79 -0.68
N PHE A 168 -4.77 1.88 -1.23
CA PHE A 168 -5.89 1.28 -0.52
C PHE A 168 -5.34 0.22 0.44
N ASP A 169 -5.65 0.38 1.73
CA ASP A 169 -5.32 -0.60 2.76
C ASP A 169 -6.59 -0.90 3.56
N LEU A 170 -7.11 -2.11 3.42
CA LEU A 170 -8.31 -2.54 4.11
C LEU A 170 -7.99 -3.73 5.00
N THR A 171 -8.19 -3.56 6.30
CA THR A 171 -8.12 -4.65 7.27
C THR A 171 -9.53 -5.18 7.56
N LEU A 172 -9.68 -6.51 7.48
CA LEU A 172 -10.89 -7.23 7.88
C LEU A 172 -10.70 -7.80 9.27
N ILE A 173 -11.68 -7.55 10.13
CA ILE A 173 -11.66 -7.95 11.54
C ILE A 173 -12.92 -8.76 11.83
N GLN A 174 -12.77 -9.92 12.45
CA GLN A 174 -13.90 -10.70 12.92
C GLN A 174 -14.51 -10.05 14.16
N ALA A 175 -15.78 -9.66 14.09
CA ALA A 175 -16.43 -8.87 15.14
C ALA A 175 -16.58 -9.64 16.48
N SER A 176 -16.72 -10.97 16.42
CA SER A 176 -16.95 -11.79 17.63
C SER A 176 -15.77 -11.86 18.59
N ASN A 177 -14.55 -11.59 18.12
CA ASN A 177 -13.32 -11.73 18.91
C ASN A 177 -12.24 -10.68 18.60
N ASP A 178 -12.58 -9.65 17.83
CA ASP A 178 -11.69 -8.55 17.40
C ASP A 178 -10.38 -9.03 16.73
N LYS A 179 -10.43 -10.19 16.07
CA LYS A 179 -9.26 -10.78 15.41
C LYS A 179 -9.15 -10.30 13.97
N VAL A 180 -7.98 -9.81 13.59
CA VAL A 180 -7.64 -9.54 12.18
C VAL A 180 -7.60 -10.86 11.41
N ILE A 181 -8.38 -10.95 10.33
CA ILE A 181 -8.51 -12.15 9.51
C ILE A 181 -7.87 -11.99 8.13
N ALA A 182 -7.90 -10.78 7.57
CA ALA A 182 -7.29 -10.48 6.28
C ALA A 182 -6.91 -9.00 6.17
N GLN A 183 -6.01 -8.71 5.22
CA GLN A 183 -5.64 -7.36 4.83
C GLN A 183 -5.45 -7.29 3.32
N PHE A 184 -6.04 -6.29 2.68
CA PHE A 184 -5.94 -6.01 1.25
C PHE A 184 -5.15 -4.74 1.04
N ILE A 185 -4.08 -4.79 0.23
CA ILE A 185 -3.21 -3.64 -0.04
C ILE A 185 -3.05 -3.50 -1.55
N ASP A 186 -3.32 -2.30 -2.07
CA ASP A 186 -3.16 -1.99 -3.49
C ASP A 186 -2.81 -0.52 -3.71
N HIS A 187 -1.65 -0.25 -4.29
CA HIS A 187 -1.20 1.08 -4.67
C HIS A 187 -1.53 1.35 -6.13
N ARG A 188 -2.19 2.48 -6.41
CA ARG A 188 -2.56 2.83 -7.78
C ARG A 188 -2.52 4.33 -8.03
N GLU A 189 -2.16 4.65 -9.27
CA GLU A 189 -2.35 5.98 -9.84
C GLU A 189 -3.79 6.12 -10.35
N THR A 190 -4.35 7.31 -10.23
CA THR A 190 -5.62 7.64 -10.85
C THR A 190 -5.46 7.67 -12.37
N SER A 191 -6.35 7.04 -13.13
CA SER A 191 -6.27 7.10 -14.59
C SER A 191 -7.02 8.31 -15.14
N ALA A 192 -6.34 9.36 -15.63
CA ALA A 192 -6.99 10.39 -16.45
C ALA A 192 -6.97 9.96 -17.92
N ASN A 193 -7.76 8.94 -18.25
CA ASN A 193 -7.92 8.51 -19.65
C ASN A 193 -9.38 8.58 -20.09
N ILE A 194 -9.81 9.80 -20.43
CA ILE A 194 -10.89 10.02 -21.39
C ILE A 194 -10.27 10.78 -22.58
N GLY A 195 -9.56 10.04 -23.45
CA GLY A 195 -9.34 10.43 -24.84
C GLY A 195 -8.17 11.38 -25.17
N ASN A 196 -6.95 11.14 -24.67
CA ASN A 196 -5.73 11.90 -25.04
C ASN A 196 -5.83 13.43 -24.83
N ARG A 197 -6.77 13.88 -24.00
CA ARG A 197 -6.96 15.29 -23.70
C ARG A 197 -6.43 15.59 -22.31
N LEU A 198 -5.46 16.49 -22.28
CA LEU A 198 -4.98 17.13 -21.06
C LEU A 198 -6.16 17.79 -20.34
N GLU A 199 -6.55 17.28 -19.17
CA GLU A 199 -7.58 17.90 -18.34
C GLU A 199 -6.97 18.94 -17.40
N ARG A 200 -7.72 20.04 -17.21
CA ARG A 200 -7.36 21.04 -16.21
C ARG A 200 -7.63 20.47 -14.82
N THR A 201 -6.59 20.40 -13.99
CA THR A 201 -6.75 19.94 -12.62
C THR A 201 -7.40 21.02 -11.75
N ASP A 202 -8.51 20.66 -11.12
CA ASP A 202 -9.17 21.40 -10.06
C ASP A 202 -9.72 20.42 -9.02
N ARG A 203 -10.28 20.95 -7.93
CA ARG A 203 -10.80 20.14 -6.83
C ARG A 203 -11.86 19.12 -7.27
N VAL A 204 -12.75 19.49 -8.20
CA VAL A 204 -13.85 18.63 -8.65
C VAL A 204 -13.29 17.50 -9.50
N THR A 205 -12.37 17.84 -10.42
CA THR A 205 -11.68 16.87 -11.27
C THR A 205 -10.89 15.87 -10.44
N ASN A 206 -10.14 16.33 -9.43
CA ASN A 206 -9.39 15.46 -8.52
C ASN A 206 -10.32 14.48 -7.80
N ALA A 207 -11.37 14.99 -7.17
CA ALA A 207 -12.33 14.16 -6.46
C ALA A 207 -13.00 13.13 -7.38
N ARG A 208 -13.35 13.50 -8.62
CA ARG A 208 -13.93 12.56 -9.59
C ARG A 208 -13.01 11.37 -9.85
N TYR A 209 -11.74 11.61 -10.15
CA TYR A 209 -10.82 10.53 -10.51
C TYR A 209 -10.45 9.64 -9.32
N PHE A 210 -10.26 10.22 -8.13
CA PHE A 210 -10.07 9.41 -6.94
C PHE A 210 -11.30 8.58 -6.58
N ARG A 211 -12.51 9.12 -6.76
CA ARG A 211 -13.74 8.33 -6.60
C ARG A 211 -13.78 7.14 -7.56
N MET A 212 -13.45 7.34 -8.84
CA MET A 212 -13.38 6.23 -9.80
C MET A 212 -12.34 5.17 -9.39
N LEU A 213 -11.22 5.59 -8.80
CA LEU A 213 -10.21 4.68 -8.28
C LEU A 213 -10.75 3.90 -7.05
N MET A 214 -11.43 4.56 -6.13
CA MET A 214 -12.06 3.92 -4.97
C MET A 214 -13.16 2.94 -5.38
N GLU A 215 -14.01 3.30 -6.34
CA GLU A 215 -15.02 2.41 -6.93
C GLU A 215 -14.37 1.18 -7.59
N ARG A 216 -13.20 1.35 -8.22
CA ARG A 216 -12.41 0.23 -8.77
C ARG A 216 -11.89 -0.68 -7.67
N TRP A 217 -11.32 -0.14 -6.60
CA TRP A 217 -10.86 -0.96 -5.46
C TRP A 217 -12.01 -1.72 -4.83
N THR A 218 -13.17 -1.09 -4.61
CA THR A 218 -14.33 -1.79 -4.07
C THR A 218 -14.80 -2.91 -5.00
N ARG A 219 -14.87 -2.67 -6.31
CA ARG A 219 -15.24 -3.73 -7.28
C ARG A 219 -14.23 -4.88 -7.29
N ASN A 220 -12.93 -4.58 -7.16
CA ASN A 220 -11.90 -5.61 -7.05
C ASN A 220 -12.09 -6.43 -5.76
N LEU A 221 -12.46 -5.79 -4.65
CA LEU A 221 -12.71 -6.42 -3.37
C LEU A 221 -13.91 -7.35 -3.44
N THR A 222 -15.05 -6.87 -3.94
CA THR A 222 -16.28 -7.67 -4.06
C THR A 222 -16.05 -8.88 -4.97
N ASN A 223 -15.42 -8.68 -6.13
CA ASN A 223 -15.06 -9.78 -7.03
C ASN A 223 -14.15 -10.80 -6.34
N TYR A 224 -13.12 -10.34 -5.61
CA TYR A 224 -12.24 -11.24 -4.87
C TYR A 224 -13.02 -12.10 -3.88
N LEU A 225 -13.87 -11.48 -3.06
CA LEU A 225 -14.65 -12.18 -2.03
C LEU A 225 -15.67 -13.15 -2.62
N VAL A 226 -16.23 -12.84 -3.79
CA VAL A 226 -17.12 -13.76 -4.52
C VAL A 226 -16.33 -14.92 -5.14
N ASP A 227 -15.22 -14.64 -5.81
CA ASP A 227 -14.38 -15.65 -6.46
C ASP A 227 -13.77 -16.65 -5.45
N THR A 228 -13.49 -16.20 -4.21
CA THR A 228 -13.03 -17.08 -3.13
C THR A 228 -14.16 -17.82 -2.41
N GLY A 229 -15.42 -17.60 -2.81
CA GLY A 229 -16.60 -18.20 -2.18
C GLY A 229 -16.89 -17.67 -0.78
N THR A 230 -16.28 -16.54 -0.40
CA THR A 230 -16.55 -15.87 0.88
C THR A 230 -17.93 -15.22 0.86
N LEU A 231 -18.29 -14.59 -0.25
CA LEU A 231 -19.58 -13.93 -0.45
C LEU A 231 -20.28 -14.47 -1.71
N THR A 232 -21.59 -14.22 -1.77
CA THR A 232 -22.38 -14.49 -2.98
C THR A 232 -22.67 -13.17 -3.68
N ALA A 233 -22.49 -13.15 -5.01
CA ALA A 233 -22.90 -12.03 -5.85
C ALA A 233 -24.42 -11.82 -5.77
N LYS A 234 -24.84 -10.57 -5.98
CA LYS A 234 -26.24 -10.21 -6.10
C LYS A 234 -26.77 -10.41 -7.52
#